data_AF-A0A1Z2KUI4-F1
#
_entry.id   AF-A0A1Z2KUI4-F1
#
_cell.length_a   1.000
_cell.length_b   1.000
_cell.length_c   1.000
_cell.angle_alpha   90.00
_cell.angle_beta   90.00
_cell.angle_gamma   90.00
#
_symmetry.space_group_name_H-M   'P 1'
#
loop_
_entity.id
_entity.type
_entity.pdbx_description
1 polymer ?
#
loop_
_entity_poly.entity_id
_entity_poly.type
_entity_poly.pdbx_seq_one_letter_code
_entity_poly.pdbx_strand_id
1 'polypeptide(L)'
;MKKSSRVMTVLGIGGLLAGCLLTASSASAGSGGTSVVAERHLTTSQDVVRQTSAGVLLSASGGVPTTVISETVPAGSWVLSSNATLVSWEPSDYTRCTLYAGETAVGGATSMIGNASTGAGSGVYAATIAVQGAFSSAGPTTVSLRCAHDTTRNRAPYVDPGATLWLHRSDGLGQPKP
;
A
#
# COMPACT_ATOMS: atom_id res chain seq x y z
N MET A 1 -4.54 -35.81 -49.20
CA MET A 1 -5.08 -35.35 -50.50
C MET A 1 -5.35 -33.86 -50.40
N LYS A 2 -4.88 -33.09 -51.39
CA LYS A 2 -5.05 -31.64 -51.54
C LYS A 2 -6.53 -31.26 -51.62
N LYS A 3 -6.90 -30.09 -51.07
CA LYS A 3 -7.64 -29.07 -51.83
C LYS A 3 -7.54 -27.69 -51.18
N SER A 4 -6.83 -26.84 -51.90
CA SER A 4 -6.81 -25.37 -51.84
C SER A 4 -8.07 -24.81 -52.52
N SER A 5 -8.59 -23.66 -52.08
CA SER A 5 -8.95 -22.49 -52.92
C SER A 5 -9.83 -21.49 -52.15
N ARG A 6 -9.39 -20.24 -51.94
CA ARG A 6 -9.48 -19.02 -52.80
C ARG A 6 -10.80 -18.24 -52.58
N VAL A 7 -10.70 -17.07 -51.95
CA VAL A 7 -10.78 -15.70 -52.53
C VAL A 7 -12.19 -15.29 -52.96
N MET A 8 -12.76 -14.27 -52.32
CA MET A 8 -13.45 -13.21 -53.05
C MET A 8 -13.38 -11.86 -52.33
N THR A 9 -12.87 -10.90 -53.11
CA THR A 9 -12.78 -9.46 -52.91
C THR A 9 -14.17 -8.82 -52.94
N VAL A 10 -14.45 -7.87 -52.05
CA VAL A 10 -15.46 -6.82 -52.31
C VAL A 10 -14.83 -5.46 -52.00
N LEU A 11 -14.68 -4.68 -53.08
CA LEU A 11 -14.46 -3.25 -53.08
C LEU A 11 -15.65 -2.55 -52.42
N GLY A 12 -15.39 -1.68 -51.45
CA GLY A 12 -16.34 -0.70 -50.95
C GLY A 12 -15.67 0.66 -50.90
N ILE A 13 -15.78 1.41 -52.00
CA ILE A 13 -15.46 2.84 -52.08
C ILE A 13 -16.63 3.58 -51.41
N GLY A 14 -16.34 4.38 -50.39
CA GLY A 14 -17.33 5.22 -49.73
C GLY A 14 -16.66 6.20 -48.80
N GLY A 15 -16.26 7.36 -49.33
CA GLY A 15 -15.73 8.44 -48.54
C GLY A 15 -16.80 9.06 -47.64
N LEU A 16 -16.41 9.44 -46.43
CA LEU A 16 -16.97 10.60 -45.75
C LEU A 16 -15.86 11.27 -44.94
N LEU A 17 -15.42 12.42 -45.43
CA LEU A 17 -14.64 13.38 -44.67
C LEU A 17 -15.59 14.02 -43.66
N ALA A 18 -15.40 13.73 -42.38
CA ALA A 18 -15.98 14.51 -41.29
C ALA A 18 -14.86 14.80 -40.29
N GLY A 19 -14.25 15.99 -40.44
CA GLY A 19 -13.27 16.52 -39.50
C GLY A 19 -13.91 16.71 -38.13
N CYS A 20 -13.51 15.88 -37.17
CA CYS A 20 -13.72 16.19 -35.76
C CYS A 20 -12.68 17.24 -35.35
N LEU A 21 -13.13 18.49 -35.30
CA LEU A 21 -12.49 19.55 -34.56
C LEU A 21 -12.27 19.06 -33.12
N LEU A 22 -11.00 18.88 -32.74
CA LEU A 22 -10.58 18.86 -31.34
C LEU A 22 -10.84 20.26 -30.78
N THR A 23 -12.03 20.48 -30.23
CA THR A 23 -12.25 21.58 -29.29
C THR A 23 -11.45 21.24 -28.03
N ALA A 24 -10.21 21.73 -27.98
CA ALA A 24 -9.47 21.85 -26.74
C ALA A 24 -10.33 22.68 -25.79
N SER A 25 -10.93 22.03 -24.80
CA SER A 25 -11.50 22.74 -23.65
C SER A 25 -10.33 23.37 -22.91
N SER A 26 -10.07 24.64 -23.19
CA SER A 26 -9.26 25.51 -22.37
C SER A 26 -9.95 25.59 -21.00
N ALA A 27 -9.54 24.76 -20.05
CA ALA A 27 -9.88 24.99 -18.65
C ALA A 27 -9.26 26.34 -18.28
N SER A 28 -10.12 27.33 -18.02
CA SER A 28 -9.70 28.61 -17.46
C SER A 28 -9.12 28.34 -16.08
N ALA A 29 -7.80 28.47 -15.96
CA ALA A 29 -7.13 28.52 -14.68
C ALA A 29 -7.70 29.72 -13.91
N GLY A 30 -8.56 29.45 -12.92
CA GLY A 30 -8.98 30.44 -11.95
C GLY A 30 -7.74 30.97 -11.23
N SER A 31 -7.35 32.20 -11.53
CA SER A 31 -6.35 32.95 -10.78
C SER A 31 -6.94 33.27 -9.40
N GLY A 32 -6.62 32.47 -8.40
CA GLY A 32 -7.12 32.69 -7.05
C GLY A 32 -6.77 31.60 -6.02
N GLY A 33 -6.31 30.43 -6.47
CA GLY A 33 -5.68 29.47 -5.56
C GLY A 33 -4.27 29.93 -5.24
N THR A 34 -4.04 30.43 -4.02
CA THR A 34 -2.68 30.47 -3.46
C THR A 34 -2.14 29.04 -3.50
N SER A 35 -1.25 28.77 -4.46
CA SER A 35 -0.50 27.53 -4.51
C SER A 35 0.28 27.46 -3.22
N VAL A 36 -0.19 26.60 -2.30
CA VAL A 36 0.53 26.32 -1.06
C VAL A 36 1.65 25.38 -1.46
N VAL A 37 2.70 25.94 -2.07
CA VAL A 37 3.97 25.24 -2.19
C VAL A 37 4.45 25.09 -0.76
N ALA A 38 4.29 23.90 -0.18
CA ALA A 38 4.86 23.58 1.11
C ALA A 38 6.36 23.93 1.05
N GLU A 39 6.81 24.84 1.90
CA GLU A 39 8.22 25.19 1.96
C GLU A 39 9.02 23.92 2.24
N ARG A 40 10.12 23.71 1.51
CA ARG A 40 11.05 22.63 1.80
C ARG A 40 11.79 22.97 3.10
N HIS A 41 11.20 22.60 4.22
CA HIS A 41 11.87 22.58 5.50
C HIS A 41 12.75 21.31 5.56
N LEU A 42 13.75 21.13 4.69
CA LEU A 42 14.68 20.00 4.80
C LEU A 42 15.88 20.44 5.64
N THR A 43 15.69 20.49 6.95
CA THR A 43 16.81 20.46 7.91
C THR A 43 17.00 19.03 8.41
N THR A 44 18.26 18.65 8.65
CA THR A 44 18.76 17.28 8.87
C THR A 44 17.87 16.33 9.71
N SER A 45 17.73 15.08 9.25
CA SER A 45 17.07 13.92 9.90
C SER A 45 15.54 13.97 10.05
N GLN A 46 14.82 14.19 8.94
CA GLN A 46 13.35 14.11 8.91
C GLN A 46 12.81 12.75 8.48
N ASP A 47 13.61 11.96 7.78
CA ASP A 47 13.19 10.66 7.27
C ASP A 47 13.87 9.54 8.03
N VAL A 48 13.07 8.57 8.49
CA VAL A 48 13.58 7.31 9.03
C VAL A 48 13.05 6.18 8.17
N VAL A 49 13.98 5.34 7.69
CA VAL A 49 13.66 4.17 6.88
C VAL A 49 14.20 2.93 7.59
N ARG A 50 13.33 1.94 7.73
CA ARG A 50 13.68 0.60 8.20
C ARG A 50 13.17 -0.43 7.22
N GLN A 51 13.93 -1.51 7.11
CA GLN A 51 13.58 -2.65 6.27
C GLN A 51 13.97 -3.94 6.96
N THR A 52 13.11 -4.96 6.90
CA THR A 52 13.47 -6.30 7.40
C THR A 52 14.50 -6.95 6.47
N SER A 53 15.54 -7.57 7.05
CA SER A 53 16.57 -8.31 6.30
C SER A 53 16.27 -9.80 6.18
N ALA A 54 15.32 -10.31 6.96
CA ALA A 54 14.89 -11.70 7.00
C ALA A 54 13.36 -11.78 7.09
N GLY A 55 12.82 -12.97 6.79
CA GLY A 55 11.39 -13.22 6.90
C GLY A 55 10.95 -13.20 8.37
N VAL A 56 9.79 -12.60 8.63
CA VAL A 56 9.20 -12.54 9.97
C VAL A 56 8.05 -13.53 10.05
N LEU A 57 8.22 -14.59 10.86
CA LEU A 57 7.15 -15.54 11.15
C LEU A 57 6.06 -14.83 11.95
N LEU A 58 4.82 -14.94 11.48
CA LEU A 58 3.65 -14.49 12.23
C LEU A 58 3.22 -15.57 13.23
N SER A 59 2.44 -15.18 14.24
CA SER A 59 1.75 -16.15 15.10
C SER A 59 0.96 -17.16 14.28
N ALA A 60 0.98 -18.43 14.67
CA ALA A 60 0.10 -19.45 14.11
C ALA A 60 -1.34 -19.33 14.65
N SER A 61 -1.52 -18.71 15.82
CA SER A 61 -2.83 -18.43 16.40
C SER A 61 -3.47 -17.20 15.76
N GLY A 62 -4.72 -17.36 15.31
CA GLY A 62 -5.51 -16.25 14.75
C GLY A 62 -5.76 -15.16 15.79
N GLY A 63 -5.90 -13.92 15.32
CA GLY A 63 -6.13 -12.72 16.12
C GLY A 63 -4.93 -12.22 16.90
N VAL A 64 -3.76 -12.86 16.81
CA VAL A 64 -2.56 -12.48 17.57
C VAL A 64 -1.62 -11.61 16.72
N PRO A 65 -1.50 -10.30 17.00
CA PRO A 65 -0.61 -9.43 16.25
C PRO A 65 0.85 -9.78 16.50
N THR A 66 1.62 -9.82 15.42
CA THR A 66 3.08 -9.98 15.46
C THR A 66 3.73 -8.70 14.95
N THR A 67 4.69 -8.16 15.71
CA THR A 67 5.49 -7.01 15.27
C THR A 67 6.40 -7.43 14.14
N VAL A 68 6.23 -6.81 12.98
CA VAL A 68 7.03 -7.05 11.77
C VAL A 68 8.26 -6.17 11.77
N ILE A 69 8.07 -4.89 12.05
CA ILE A 69 9.11 -3.89 12.07
C ILE A 69 8.72 -2.77 13.04
N SER A 70 9.71 -2.20 13.73
CA SER A 70 9.49 -1.12 14.69
C SER A 70 10.65 -0.14 14.71
N GLU A 71 10.37 1.10 15.10
CA GLU A 71 11.34 2.16 15.25
C GLU A 71 10.89 3.14 16.34
N THR A 72 11.81 3.59 17.20
CA THR A 72 11.53 4.68 18.14
C THR A 72 11.93 6.01 17.53
N VAL A 73 10.98 6.93 17.41
CA VAL A 73 11.22 8.29 16.93
C VAL A 73 11.09 9.30 18.06
N PRO A 74 11.80 10.45 17.99
CA PRO A 74 11.64 11.51 18.97
C PRO A 74 10.25 12.16 18.89
N ALA A 75 9.95 12.97 19.91
CA ALA A 75 8.74 13.80 19.93
C ALA A 75 8.59 14.62 18.64
N GLY A 76 7.35 14.76 18.18
CA GLY A 76 7.03 15.45 16.94
C GLY A 76 5.82 14.87 16.25
N SER A 77 5.56 15.40 15.07
CA SER A 77 4.48 15.00 14.16
C SER A 77 5.08 14.22 13.00
N TRP A 78 4.47 13.09 12.66
CA TRP A 78 5.02 12.11 11.73
C TRP A 78 3.95 11.56 10.80
N VAL A 79 4.28 11.45 9.52
CA VAL A 79 3.53 10.70 8.53
C VAL A 79 4.26 9.38 8.29
N LEU A 80 3.50 8.30 8.17
CA LEU A 80 4.04 6.96 8.03
C LEU A 80 3.56 6.32 6.73
N SER A 81 4.44 5.53 6.15
CA SER A 81 4.11 4.60 5.08
C SER A 81 4.82 3.28 5.36
N SER A 82 4.14 2.17 5.11
CA SER A 82 4.71 0.85 5.31
C SER A 82 4.16 -0.11 4.27
N ASN A 83 4.98 -1.09 3.89
CA ASN A 83 4.56 -2.23 3.10
C ASN A 83 5.04 -3.54 3.74
N ALA A 84 4.25 -4.59 3.59
CA ALA A 84 4.64 -5.94 3.96
C ALA A 84 4.12 -6.90 2.91
N THR A 85 4.98 -7.81 2.43
CA THR A 85 4.57 -8.90 1.53
C THR A 85 4.35 -10.15 2.35
N LEU A 86 3.09 -10.56 2.40
CA LEU A 86 2.61 -11.67 3.21
C LEU A 86 2.62 -12.92 2.33
N VAL A 87 3.29 -13.99 2.75
CA VAL A 87 3.53 -15.20 1.95
C VAL A 87 3.05 -16.46 2.68
N SER A 88 2.74 -17.49 1.90
CA SER A 88 2.43 -18.85 2.37
C SER A 88 1.06 -18.95 3.07
N TRP A 89 0.03 -18.40 2.42
CA TRP A 89 -1.34 -18.36 2.93
C TRP A 89 -2.20 -19.49 2.36
N GLU A 90 -2.33 -20.58 3.12
CA GLU A 90 -3.29 -21.66 2.83
C GLU A 90 -3.93 -22.21 4.10
N PRO A 91 -5.28 -22.31 4.16
CA PRO A 91 -6.32 -21.82 3.20
C PRO A 91 -6.32 -20.30 2.93
N SER A 92 -7.33 -19.74 2.27
CA SER A 92 -7.46 -18.27 2.24
C SER A 92 -7.78 -17.71 3.63
N ASP A 93 -7.22 -16.55 3.98
CA ASP A 93 -7.53 -15.87 5.24
C ASP A 93 -7.44 -14.35 5.08
N TYR A 94 -8.15 -13.63 5.95
CA TYR A 94 -8.02 -12.19 6.05
C TYR A 94 -6.81 -11.85 6.91
N THR A 95 -5.87 -11.12 6.32
CA THR A 95 -4.69 -10.60 6.99
C THR A 95 -4.83 -9.10 7.18
N ARG A 96 -4.51 -8.63 8.38
CA ARG A 96 -4.55 -7.23 8.78
C ARG A 96 -3.15 -6.79 9.13
N CYS A 97 -2.73 -5.67 8.58
CA CYS A 97 -1.54 -4.98 9.05
C CYS A 97 -1.93 -3.59 9.52
N THR A 98 -1.46 -3.23 10.71
CA THR A 98 -1.83 -2.00 11.40
C THR A 98 -0.55 -1.30 11.85
N LEU A 99 -0.49 0.00 11.58
CA LEU A 99 0.53 0.88 12.13
C LEU A 99 0.09 1.33 13.52
N TYR A 100 1.00 1.17 14.47
CA TYR A 100 0.83 1.60 15.85
C TYR A 100 1.86 2.67 16.20
N ALA A 101 1.44 3.69 16.96
CA ALA A 101 2.30 4.59 17.71
C ALA A 101 2.08 4.31 19.20
N GLY A 102 3.06 3.70 19.86
CA GLY A 102 2.84 3.01 21.13
C GLY A 102 1.83 1.88 20.95
N GLU A 103 0.70 1.94 21.66
CA GLU A 103 -0.43 1.01 21.53
C GLU A 103 -1.61 1.60 20.76
N THR A 104 -1.51 2.84 20.28
CA THR A 104 -2.56 3.50 19.51
C THR A 104 -2.43 3.14 18.04
N ALA A 105 -3.49 2.58 17.44
CA ALA A 105 -3.55 2.36 16.00
C ALA A 105 -3.69 3.70 15.27
N VAL A 106 -2.82 3.96 14.29
CA VAL A 106 -2.75 5.22 13.53
C VAL A 106 -2.95 5.02 12.03
N GLY A 107 -3.12 3.77 11.60
CA GLY A 107 -3.37 3.37 10.22
C GLY A 107 -3.52 1.85 10.11
N GLY A 108 -4.24 1.37 9.10
CA GLY A 108 -4.41 -0.07 8.91
C GLY A 108 -4.95 -0.41 7.54
N ALA A 109 -4.64 -1.62 7.09
CA ALA A 109 -5.22 -2.20 5.89
C ALA A 109 -5.44 -3.70 6.07
N THR A 110 -6.43 -4.21 5.34
CA THR A 110 -6.83 -5.61 5.36
C THR A 110 -6.85 -6.15 3.94
N SER A 111 -6.36 -7.36 3.74
CA SER A 111 -6.49 -8.06 2.47
C SER A 111 -6.78 -9.53 2.71
N MET A 112 -7.55 -10.14 1.81
CA MET A 112 -7.70 -11.59 1.77
C MET A 112 -6.54 -12.17 0.97
N ILE A 113 -5.83 -13.12 1.56
CA ILE A 113 -4.68 -13.77 0.92
C ILE A 113 -4.95 -15.26 0.84
N GLY A 114 -4.84 -15.82 -0.37
CA GLY A 114 -5.18 -17.20 -0.68
C GLY A 114 -6.19 -17.33 -1.81
N ASN A 115 -6.64 -18.56 -2.08
CA ASN A 115 -7.67 -18.81 -3.08
C ASN A 115 -9.09 -18.59 -2.52
N ALA A 116 -9.75 -17.51 -2.94
CA ALA A 116 -11.12 -17.19 -2.54
C ALA A 116 -12.19 -18.15 -3.09
N SER A 117 -11.93 -18.85 -4.20
CA SER A 117 -12.96 -19.61 -4.94
C SER A 117 -13.01 -21.10 -4.60
N THR A 118 -11.91 -21.67 -4.12
CA THR A 118 -11.85 -23.11 -3.81
C THR A 118 -12.02 -23.41 -2.34
N GLY A 119 -11.65 -22.48 -1.45
CA GLY A 119 -11.32 -22.86 -0.08
C GLY A 119 -10.14 -23.85 -0.06
N ALA A 120 -9.17 -23.63 0.82
CA ALA A 120 -8.04 -24.55 1.02
C ALA A 120 -7.44 -25.15 -0.28
N GLY A 121 -7.10 -24.31 -1.27
CA GLY A 121 -6.25 -24.72 -2.38
C GLY A 121 -4.84 -25.09 -1.90
N SER A 122 -4.01 -25.66 -2.79
CA SER A 122 -2.57 -25.89 -2.58
C SER A 122 -1.73 -25.04 -3.54
N GLY A 123 -0.87 -24.16 -3.02
CA GLY A 123 -0.36 -22.99 -3.72
C GLY A 123 0.19 -21.90 -2.78
N VAL A 124 1.42 -21.44 -3.02
CA VAL A 124 1.97 -20.31 -2.25
C VAL A 124 1.33 -19.02 -2.74
N TYR A 125 0.38 -18.49 -1.98
CA TYR A 125 -0.20 -17.17 -2.23
C TYR A 125 0.61 -16.09 -1.54
N ALA A 126 0.81 -14.98 -2.25
CA ALA A 126 1.48 -13.80 -1.74
C ALA A 126 0.69 -12.53 -2.08
N ALA A 127 0.63 -11.59 -1.15
CA ALA A 127 0.06 -10.27 -1.38
C ALA A 127 0.81 -9.21 -0.57
N THR A 128 1.00 -8.02 -1.16
CA THR A 128 1.57 -6.88 -0.45
C THR A 128 0.46 -6.03 0.14
N ILE A 129 0.52 -5.78 1.45
CA ILE A 129 -0.34 -4.83 2.15
C ILE A 129 0.45 -3.55 2.35
N ALA A 130 -0.06 -2.44 1.83
CA ALA A 130 0.46 -1.10 2.07
C ALA A 130 -0.42 -0.38 3.09
N VAL A 131 0.20 0.25 4.08
CA VAL A 131 -0.46 0.94 5.18
C VAL A 131 0.11 2.34 5.31
N GLN A 132 -0.77 3.32 5.52
CA GLN A 132 -0.41 4.71 5.77
C GLN A 132 -1.05 5.15 7.07
N GLY A 133 -0.40 6.09 7.77
CA GLY A 133 -0.90 6.64 9.01
C GLY A 133 -0.21 7.96 9.34
N ALA A 134 -0.69 8.62 10.40
CA ALA A 134 -0.07 9.83 10.91
C ALA A 134 -0.28 9.94 12.42
N PHE A 135 0.67 10.53 13.14
CA PHE A 135 0.54 10.79 14.56
C PHE A 135 1.38 11.97 15.02
N SER A 136 1.06 12.48 16.21
CA SER A 136 1.85 13.47 16.92
C SER A 136 2.10 12.99 18.35
N SER A 137 3.30 13.25 18.88
CA SER A 137 3.66 12.86 20.24
C SER A 137 4.51 13.93 20.92
N ALA A 138 4.31 14.10 22.22
CA ALA A 138 5.09 15.03 23.05
C ALA A 138 6.40 14.42 23.60
N GLY A 139 6.61 13.12 23.40
CA GLY A 139 7.79 12.38 23.85
C GLY A 139 8.21 11.31 22.84
N PRO A 140 9.40 10.70 23.02
CA PRO A 140 9.83 9.59 22.18
C PRO A 140 8.76 8.49 22.11
N THR A 141 8.43 8.05 20.90
CA THR A 141 7.35 7.09 20.66
C THR A 141 7.83 5.97 19.75
N THR A 142 7.58 4.73 20.16
CA THR A 142 7.83 3.56 19.32
C THR A 142 6.70 3.37 18.34
N VAL A 143 7.04 3.42 17.06
CA VAL A 143 6.17 3.07 15.97
C VAL A 143 6.39 1.61 15.60
N SER A 144 5.33 0.88 15.27
CA SER A 144 5.45 -0.48 14.76
C SER A 144 4.42 -0.79 13.68
N LEU A 145 4.82 -1.58 12.68
CA LEU A 145 3.89 -2.34 11.84
C LEU A 145 3.65 -3.69 12.51
N ARG A 146 2.40 -3.98 12.83
CA ARG A 146 2.00 -5.28 13.37
C ARG A 146 1.03 -5.93 12.41
N CYS A 147 1.24 -7.21 12.11
CA CYS A 147 0.36 -7.97 11.24
C CYS A 147 -0.25 -9.16 11.99
N ALA A 148 -1.50 -9.48 11.67
CA ALA A 148 -2.28 -10.59 12.21
C ALA A 148 -3.16 -11.20 11.13
N HIS A 149 -3.67 -12.39 11.38
CA HIS A 149 -4.71 -13.03 10.57
C HIS A 149 -5.82 -13.58 11.44
N ASP A 150 -6.97 -13.89 10.86
CA ASP A 150 -8.15 -14.24 11.65
C ASP A 150 -8.17 -15.68 12.13
N THR A 151 -7.57 -16.60 11.37
CA THR A 151 -7.80 -18.03 11.58
C THR A 151 -6.56 -18.73 12.12
N THR A 152 -6.70 -19.49 13.22
CA THR A 152 -5.60 -20.34 13.72
C THR A 152 -5.19 -21.40 12.69
N ARG A 153 -3.88 -21.62 12.54
CA ARG A 153 -3.30 -22.48 11.48
C ARG A 153 -2.26 -23.43 12.04
N ASN A 154 -2.04 -24.55 11.35
CA ASN A 154 -1.03 -25.54 11.72
C ASN A 154 0.40 -25.13 11.29
N ARG A 155 0.51 -24.17 10.36
CA ARG A 155 1.78 -23.59 9.92
C ARG A 155 1.68 -22.07 9.95
N ALA A 156 2.65 -21.44 10.59
CA ALA A 156 2.75 -20.00 10.66
C ALA A 156 2.96 -19.40 9.25
N PRO A 157 2.12 -18.44 8.82
CA PRO A 157 2.46 -17.61 7.67
C PRO A 157 3.61 -16.67 8.03
N TYR A 158 4.18 -16.01 7.03
CA TYR A 158 5.29 -15.09 7.26
C TYR A 158 5.23 -13.85 6.38
N VAL A 159 5.90 -12.80 6.83
CA VAL A 159 6.21 -11.62 6.02
C VAL A 159 7.58 -11.84 5.38
N ASP A 160 7.67 -11.69 4.06
CA ASP A 160 8.92 -11.83 3.31
C ASP A 160 9.96 -10.75 3.74
N PRO A 161 11.27 -10.99 3.56
CA PRO A 161 12.26 -9.94 3.72
C PRO A 161 11.91 -8.73 2.85
N GLY A 162 12.28 -7.53 3.29
CA GLY A 162 11.99 -6.30 2.53
C GLY A 162 10.72 -5.57 2.96
N ALA A 163 10.05 -5.96 4.04
CA ALA A 163 9.00 -5.14 4.63
C ALA A 163 9.58 -3.80 5.09
N THR A 164 8.98 -2.68 4.67
CA THR A 164 9.51 -1.35 4.96
C THR A 164 8.65 -0.60 5.96
N LEU A 165 9.30 0.26 6.73
CA LEU A 165 8.67 1.30 7.53
C LEU A 165 9.39 2.62 7.20
N TRP A 166 8.64 3.53 6.60
CA TRP A 166 9.06 4.88 6.27
C TRP A 166 8.33 5.87 7.17
N LEU A 167 9.08 6.71 7.85
CA LEU A 167 8.56 7.78 8.69
C LEU A 167 9.12 9.09 8.20
N HIS A 168 8.24 10.04 7.95
CA HIS A 168 8.61 11.41 7.58
C HIS A 168 8.10 12.37 8.66
N ARG A 169 9.01 13.13 9.23
CA ARG A 169 8.67 14.20 10.16
C ARG A 169 7.93 15.29 9.39
N SER A 170 6.71 15.57 9.81
CA SER A 170 5.88 16.60 9.20
C SER A 170 5.62 17.67 10.24
N ASP A 171 6.14 18.88 10.02
CA ASP A 171 5.76 20.02 10.84
C ASP A 171 4.33 20.43 10.47
N GLY A 172 3.43 20.51 11.46
CA GLY A 172 2.10 21.09 11.27
C GLY A 172 0.95 20.17 10.85
N LEU A 173 1.01 18.85 11.10
CA LEU A 173 -0.18 17.99 10.96
C LEU A 173 -1.36 18.55 11.79
N GLY A 174 -2.37 19.09 11.11
CA GLY A 174 -3.62 19.55 11.73
C GLY A 174 -3.58 20.91 12.43
N GLN A 175 -2.51 21.70 12.32
CA GLN A 175 -2.53 23.09 12.78
C GLN A 175 -3.15 24.00 11.71
N PRO A 176 -4.10 24.90 12.06
CA PRO A 176 -4.57 25.91 11.12
C PRO A 176 -3.36 26.75 10.68
N LYS A 177 -3.24 26.94 9.37
CA LYS A 177 -2.21 27.80 8.78
C LYS A 177 -2.38 29.21 9.37
N PRO A 178 -1.32 29.83 9.93
CA PRO A 178 -1.40 31.21 10.41
C PRO A 178 -1.71 32.19 9.27
#